data_AF-A0A2D0J563-F1
#
_entry.id   AF-A0A2D0J563-F1
#
_cell.length_a   1.000
_cell.length_b   1.000
_cell.length_c   1.000
_cell.angle_alpha   90.00
_cell.angle_beta   90.00
_cell.angle_gamma   90.00
#
_symmetry.space_group_name_H-M   'P 1'
#
loop_
_entity.id
_entity.type
_entity.pdbx_description
1 polymer ?
#
loop_
_entity_poly.entity_id
_entity_poly.type
_entity_poly.pdbx_seq_one_letter_code
_entity_poly.pdbx_strand_id
1 'polypeptide(L)'
;MTYSYDNKMIYKKKPGLNTTLESLHLDKPDTERVSAAYQHLLSSYMSSFQNKTDLLRKEKSKKALQNFAAHAGYLHNNTYQDSFVNFKDNNHNLAPGKLFRGVELIPQKTIEINRPIGPRRNKLAYDIEDIFRNNMENEYRVINTPAFIKALQDMYERNGQTLHPMIQRLVEDHIAHNGGILPTMAGIAGLHAEVQALNQIFITADQNEPLNPARYDKAMLQSSIFTKRLTTANAGQDFPACHNCSGIIQSPANVITGVVGSAGSNFSNQVAKRHRSQSLSN
;
A
#
# COMPACT_ATOMS: atom_id res chain seq x y z
N MET A 1 -2.07 58.99 33.74
CA MET A 1 -1.51 58.83 32.39
C MET A 1 -1.01 57.41 32.25
N THR A 2 -1.75 56.58 31.52
CA THR A 2 -1.45 55.17 31.28
C THR A 2 -1.29 55.00 29.77
N TYR A 3 -0.05 54.79 29.33
CA TYR A 3 0.28 54.55 27.93
C TYR A 3 0.02 53.08 27.59
N SER A 4 -0.90 52.85 26.65
CA SER A 4 -1.17 51.55 26.02
C SER A 4 -0.21 51.39 24.84
N TYR A 5 0.59 50.32 24.84
CA TYR A 5 1.47 49.95 23.72
C TYR A 5 0.85 48.78 22.95
N ASP A 6 0.35 49.08 21.76
CA ASP A 6 -0.31 48.17 20.83
C ASP A 6 0.76 47.58 19.88
N ASN A 7 1.43 46.51 20.30
CA ASN A 7 2.49 45.84 19.51
C ASN A 7 1.90 44.83 18.52
N LYS A 8 1.40 45.32 17.37
CA LYS A 8 1.17 44.48 16.19
C LYS A 8 2.51 44.23 15.48
N MET A 9 3.11 43.06 15.70
CA MET A 9 4.28 42.62 14.95
C MET A 9 3.90 42.28 13.50
N ILE A 10 4.25 43.18 12.58
CA ILE A 10 4.20 42.97 11.13
C ILE A 10 5.47 42.23 10.72
N TYR A 11 5.37 40.91 10.47
CA TYR A 11 6.46 40.15 9.88
C TYR A 11 6.59 40.48 8.38
N LYS A 12 7.50 41.38 8.03
CA LYS A 12 7.98 41.55 6.65
C LYS A 12 8.81 40.32 6.25
N LYS A 13 8.28 39.50 5.35
CA LYS A 13 8.97 38.35 4.76
C LYS A 13 10.14 38.87 3.88
N LYS A 14 11.37 38.45 4.17
CA LYS A 14 12.54 38.68 3.30
C LYS A 14 12.31 38.00 1.94
N PRO A 15 12.67 38.62 0.80
CA PRO A 15 12.65 37.95 -0.49
C PRO A 15 13.83 36.98 -0.58
N GLY A 16 13.56 35.69 -0.40
CA GLY A 16 14.52 34.61 -0.61
C GLY A 16 14.52 34.18 -2.07
N LEU A 17 15.72 34.03 -2.62
CA LEU A 17 16.06 33.65 -3.99
C LEU A 17 15.15 32.58 -4.62
N ASN A 18 14.65 32.91 -5.82
CA ASN A 18 14.02 32.00 -6.78
C ASN A 18 14.91 30.77 -7.04
N THR A 19 14.50 29.59 -6.57
CA THR A 19 14.82 28.32 -7.21
C THR A 19 13.60 27.89 -8.01
N THR A 20 13.68 28.08 -9.32
CA THR A 20 12.68 27.81 -10.37
C THR A 20 12.24 26.33 -10.51
N LEU A 21 12.50 25.50 -9.50
CA LEU A 21 12.08 24.10 -9.40
C LEU A 21 10.96 23.86 -8.37
N GLU A 22 10.74 24.78 -7.41
CA GLU A 22 9.66 24.65 -6.42
C GLU A 22 8.28 25.13 -6.96
N SER A 23 8.24 25.78 -8.13
CA SER A 23 7.01 26.28 -8.75
C SER A 23 6.30 25.27 -9.66
N LEU A 24 6.81 24.05 -9.82
CA LEU A 24 6.00 22.94 -10.33
C LEU A 24 5.13 22.42 -9.17
N HIS A 25 4.13 23.21 -8.79
CA HIS A 25 2.92 22.65 -8.20
C HIS A 25 2.29 21.75 -9.27
N LEU A 26 2.78 20.51 -9.36
CA LEU A 26 1.99 19.44 -9.94
C LEU A 26 0.79 19.30 -9.02
N ASP A 27 -0.35 19.87 -9.43
CA ASP A 27 -1.64 19.60 -8.80
C ASP A 27 -1.71 18.10 -8.56
N LYS A 28 -2.09 17.69 -7.34
CA LYS A 28 -2.33 16.27 -7.07
C LYS A 28 -3.29 15.78 -8.15
N PRO A 29 -2.87 14.85 -9.02
CA PRO A 29 -3.69 14.46 -10.15
C PRO A 29 -5.02 13.94 -9.62
N ASP A 30 -6.10 14.44 -10.19
CA ASP A 30 -7.45 13.93 -9.96
C ASP A 30 -7.44 12.45 -10.37
N THR A 31 -7.26 11.58 -9.38
CA THR A 31 -6.94 10.17 -9.58
C THR A 31 -8.09 9.46 -10.29
N GLU A 32 -9.34 9.90 -10.06
CA GLU A 32 -10.52 9.39 -10.74
C GLU A 32 -10.52 9.81 -12.22
N ARG A 33 -10.23 11.09 -12.53
CA ARG A 33 -10.17 11.54 -13.93
C ARG A 33 -9.00 10.92 -14.69
N VAL A 34 -7.84 10.75 -14.06
CA VAL A 34 -6.69 10.05 -14.65
C VAL A 34 -7.04 8.58 -14.87
N SER A 35 -7.65 7.91 -13.89
CA SER A 35 -8.11 6.53 -14.03
C SER A 35 -9.08 6.38 -15.19
N ALA A 36 -10.10 7.23 -15.27
CA ALA A 36 -11.09 7.22 -16.35
C ALA A 36 -10.46 7.44 -17.73
N ALA A 37 -9.51 8.38 -17.85
CA ALA A 37 -8.79 8.63 -19.10
C ALA A 37 -7.98 7.41 -19.57
N TYR A 38 -7.26 6.76 -18.65
CA TYR A 38 -6.53 5.53 -18.96
C TYR A 38 -7.46 4.37 -19.28
N GLN A 39 -8.56 4.21 -18.56
CA GLN A 39 -9.57 3.18 -18.86
C GLN A 39 -10.18 3.37 -20.26
N HIS A 40 -10.40 4.61 -20.68
CA HIS A 40 -10.86 4.91 -22.04
C HIS A 40 -9.79 4.54 -23.09
N LEU A 41 -8.53 4.94 -22.87
CA LEU A 41 -7.41 4.63 -23.78
C LEU A 41 -7.14 3.13 -23.89
N LEU A 42 -7.39 2.36 -22.82
CA LEU A 42 -7.12 0.92 -22.73
C LEU A 42 -8.39 0.07 -22.79
N SER A 43 -9.49 0.60 -23.35
CA SER A 43 -10.84 0.03 -23.25
C SER A 43 -10.97 -1.45 -23.64
N SER A 44 -10.26 -1.91 -24.68
CA SER A 44 -10.26 -3.32 -25.10
C SER A 44 -9.59 -4.26 -24.08
N TYR A 45 -8.44 -3.85 -23.54
CA TYR A 45 -7.75 -4.57 -22.47
C TYR A 45 -8.56 -4.55 -21.17
N MET A 46 -9.17 -3.41 -20.84
CA MET A 46 -9.98 -3.26 -19.62
C MET A 46 -11.24 -4.13 -19.66
N SER A 47 -11.87 -4.26 -20.83
CA SER A 47 -13.01 -5.16 -21.02
C SER A 47 -12.62 -6.63 -20.84
N SER A 48 -11.49 -7.03 -21.42
CA SER A 48 -10.93 -8.39 -21.27
C SER A 48 -10.59 -8.68 -19.81
N PHE A 49 -9.94 -7.73 -19.13
CA PHE A 49 -9.59 -7.81 -17.73
C PHE A 49 -10.82 -7.93 -16.82
N GLN A 50 -11.86 -7.14 -17.07
CA GLN A 50 -13.12 -7.19 -16.32
C GLN A 50 -13.81 -8.55 -16.52
N ASN A 51 -13.93 -9.03 -17.75
CA ASN A 51 -14.52 -10.33 -18.04
C ASN A 51 -13.79 -11.46 -17.30
N LYS A 52 -12.46 -11.43 -17.28
CA LYS A 52 -11.66 -12.44 -16.56
C LYS A 52 -11.80 -12.32 -15.05
N THR A 53 -11.88 -11.09 -14.52
CA THR A 53 -12.19 -10.84 -13.10
C THR A 53 -13.53 -11.48 -12.72
N ASP A 54 -14.55 -11.33 -13.57
CA ASP A 54 -15.87 -11.90 -13.32
C ASP A 54 -15.90 -13.42 -13.46
N LEU A 55 -15.11 -14.00 -14.37
CA LEU A 55 -14.90 -15.45 -14.46
C LEU A 55 -14.25 -16.00 -13.19
N LEU A 56 -13.15 -15.38 -12.73
CA LEU A 56 -12.48 -15.78 -11.48
C LEU A 56 -13.43 -15.76 -10.28
N ARG A 57 -14.40 -14.84 -10.26
CA ARG A 57 -15.44 -14.74 -9.24
C ARG A 57 -16.53 -15.81 -9.37
N LYS A 58 -16.87 -16.23 -10.60
CA LYS A 58 -17.91 -17.24 -10.86
C LYS A 58 -17.41 -18.66 -10.66
N GLU A 59 -16.19 -18.95 -11.11
CA GLU A 59 -15.62 -20.30 -11.11
C GLU A 59 -15.14 -20.72 -9.71
N LYS A 60 -14.73 -19.78 -8.88
CA LYS A 60 -14.26 -20.07 -7.53
C LYS A 60 -15.42 -20.12 -6.55
N SER A 61 -15.48 -21.20 -5.75
CA SER A 61 -16.41 -21.27 -4.63
C SER A 61 -16.21 -20.08 -3.68
N LYS A 62 -17.26 -19.65 -2.96
CA LYS A 62 -17.16 -18.58 -1.96
C LYS A 62 -16.00 -18.79 -0.98
N LYS A 63 -15.72 -20.05 -0.62
CA LYS A 63 -14.61 -20.45 0.25
C LYS A 63 -13.24 -20.29 -0.42
N ALA A 64 -13.13 -20.61 -1.71
CA ALA A 64 -11.91 -20.39 -2.47
C ALA A 64 -11.63 -18.89 -2.67
N LEU A 65 -12.66 -18.06 -2.88
CA LEU A 65 -12.52 -16.60 -3.02
C LEU A 65 -12.00 -15.91 -1.76
N GLN A 66 -12.27 -16.43 -0.56
CA GLN A 66 -11.71 -15.89 0.70
C GLN A 66 -10.16 -15.87 0.74
N ASN A 67 -9.52 -16.58 -0.18
CA ASN A 67 -8.06 -16.56 -0.32
C ASN A 67 -7.54 -15.49 -1.28
N PHE A 68 -8.42 -14.83 -2.01
CA PHE A 68 -8.08 -13.85 -3.04
C PHE A 68 -8.74 -12.49 -2.73
N ALA A 69 -7.93 -11.51 -2.37
CA ALA A 69 -8.36 -10.14 -2.13
C ALA A 69 -8.48 -9.35 -3.45
N ALA A 70 -7.51 -9.53 -4.34
CA ALA A 70 -7.31 -8.70 -5.52
C ALA A 70 -6.99 -9.54 -6.75
N HIS A 71 -7.42 -9.05 -7.92
CA HIS A 71 -6.94 -9.46 -9.23
C HIS A 71 -6.22 -8.27 -9.85
N ALA A 72 -4.96 -8.44 -10.24
CA ALA A 72 -4.20 -7.42 -10.94
C ALA A 72 -3.79 -7.89 -12.35
N GLY A 73 -3.53 -6.89 -13.19
CA GLY A 73 -2.90 -7.06 -14.50
C GLY A 73 -2.07 -5.84 -14.84
N TYR A 74 -1.30 -5.96 -15.92
CA TYR A 74 -0.53 -4.87 -16.46
C TYR A 74 -0.57 -4.84 -17.99
N LEU A 75 -0.27 -3.66 -18.53
CA LEU A 75 0.11 -3.43 -19.91
C LEU A 75 1.51 -2.83 -19.90
N HIS A 76 2.45 -3.43 -20.62
CA HIS A 76 3.83 -2.94 -20.78
C HIS A 76 4.23 -3.05 -22.25
N ASN A 77 4.57 -1.94 -22.92
CA ASN A 77 4.97 -1.94 -24.33
C ASN A 77 4.02 -2.75 -25.25
N ASN A 78 2.70 -2.56 -25.10
CA ASN A 78 1.63 -3.30 -25.78
C ASN A 78 1.49 -4.79 -25.43
N THR A 79 2.32 -5.33 -24.54
CA THR A 79 2.17 -6.66 -23.97
C THR A 79 1.24 -6.59 -22.76
N TYR A 80 0.10 -7.28 -22.85
CA TYR A 80 -0.88 -7.40 -21.79
C TYR A 80 -0.73 -8.73 -21.06
N GLN A 81 -0.73 -8.69 -19.72
CA GLN A 81 -0.81 -9.88 -18.88
C GLN A 81 -1.66 -9.59 -17.64
N ASP A 82 -2.43 -10.57 -17.20
CA ASP A 82 -3.29 -10.48 -16.03
C ASP A 82 -3.21 -11.76 -15.19
N SER A 83 -4.22 -11.98 -14.34
CA SER A 83 -4.35 -13.17 -13.48
C SER A 83 -3.41 -13.20 -12.29
N PHE A 84 -2.79 -12.06 -11.96
CA PHE A 84 -2.07 -11.91 -10.70
C PHE A 84 -3.09 -11.83 -9.57
N VAL A 85 -2.89 -12.66 -8.56
CA VAL A 85 -3.70 -12.67 -7.33
C VAL A 85 -2.76 -12.73 -6.15
N ASN A 86 -3.15 -12.11 -5.03
CA ASN A 86 -2.29 -12.09 -3.85
C ASN A 86 -1.87 -13.52 -3.46
N PHE A 87 -0.59 -13.67 -3.12
CA PHE A 87 -0.13 -14.91 -2.52
C PHE A 87 -0.70 -15.04 -1.12
N LYS A 88 -1.05 -16.27 -0.73
CA LYS A 88 -1.59 -16.56 0.59
C LYS A 88 -1.04 -17.88 1.11
N ASP A 89 -0.60 -17.85 2.37
CA ASP A 89 -0.25 -19.04 3.13
C ASP A 89 -1.05 -19.02 4.44
N ASN A 90 -1.91 -20.03 4.63
CA ASN A 90 -2.77 -20.11 5.81
C ASN A 90 -2.02 -20.50 7.08
N ASN A 91 -0.75 -20.92 6.96
CA ASN A 91 0.14 -21.29 8.06
C ASN A 91 1.26 -20.26 8.30
N HIS A 92 1.49 -19.35 7.34
CA HIS A 92 2.47 -18.26 7.44
C HIS A 92 1.83 -16.94 6.98
N ASN A 93 1.17 -16.24 7.91
CA ASN A 93 0.43 -14.99 7.69
C ASN A 93 0.60 -14.03 8.88
N LEU A 94 -0.37 -13.16 9.14
CA LEU A 94 -0.35 -12.18 10.25
C LEU A 94 -1.33 -12.56 11.37
N ALA A 95 -1.69 -13.84 11.49
CA ALA A 95 -2.51 -14.35 12.59
C ALA A 95 -1.63 -14.87 13.73
N PRO A 96 -2.03 -14.68 15.00
CA PRO A 96 -1.32 -15.22 16.15
C PRO A 96 -1.02 -16.72 16.02
N GLY A 97 0.22 -17.11 16.30
CA GLY A 97 0.70 -18.50 16.21
C GLY A 97 0.97 -19.00 14.78
N LYS A 98 0.79 -18.17 13.76
CA LYS A 98 1.02 -18.51 12.34
C LYS A 98 1.80 -17.43 11.61
N LEU A 99 2.74 -16.79 12.30
CA LEU A 99 3.39 -15.59 11.79
C LEU A 99 4.25 -15.87 10.56
N PHE A 100 4.24 -14.91 9.65
CA PHE A 100 5.18 -14.85 8.54
C PHE A 100 6.61 -14.77 9.10
N ARG A 101 7.56 -15.42 8.45
CA ARG A 101 8.92 -15.48 8.98
C ARG A 101 9.51 -14.07 9.08
N GLY A 102 10.20 -13.78 10.19
CA GLY A 102 10.86 -12.50 10.40
C GLY A 102 9.95 -11.36 10.86
N VAL A 103 8.69 -11.65 11.23
CA VAL A 103 7.77 -10.64 11.79
C VAL A 103 7.30 -10.98 13.19
N GLU A 104 6.95 -9.95 13.94
CA GLU A 104 6.20 -10.01 15.20
C GLU A 104 4.97 -9.11 15.12
N LEU A 105 3.88 -9.50 15.75
CA LEU A 105 2.71 -8.62 15.88
C LEU A 105 2.97 -7.64 17.03
N ILE A 106 2.61 -6.37 16.83
CA ILE A 106 2.73 -5.35 17.87
C ILE A 106 1.43 -5.35 18.66
N PRO A 107 1.43 -5.76 19.95
CA PRO A 107 0.24 -5.71 20.76
C PRO A 107 -0.21 -4.25 20.90
N GLN A 108 -1.48 -3.97 20.64
CA GLN A 108 -2.01 -2.65 20.97
C GLN A 108 -2.09 -2.50 22.49
N LYS A 109 -1.56 -1.40 23.01
CA LYS A 109 -1.78 -1.01 24.40
C LYS A 109 -3.25 -0.64 24.54
N THR A 110 -4.04 -1.48 25.21
CA THR A 110 -5.44 -1.20 25.53
C THR A 110 -5.49 0.11 26.31
N ILE A 111 -6.14 1.12 25.74
CA ILE A 111 -6.50 2.32 26.49
C ILE A 111 -7.77 1.95 27.26
N GLU A 112 -7.70 1.93 28.59
CA GLU A 112 -8.91 1.81 29.40
C GLU A 112 -9.77 3.06 29.19
N ILE A 113 -10.86 2.91 28.45
CA ILE A 113 -11.85 3.97 28.30
C ILE A 113 -12.73 3.96 29.53
N ASN A 114 -12.67 5.03 30.34
CA ASN A 114 -13.60 5.25 31.45
C ASN A 114 -15.04 5.30 30.91
N ARG A 115 -15.86 4.35 31.35
CA ARG A 115 -17.22 4.14 30.86
C ARG A 115 -18.16 5.21 31.43
N PRO A 116 -18.95 5.91 30.62
CA PRO A 116 -20.16 6.55 31.14
C PRO A 116 -21.14 5.44 31.54
N ILE A 117 -21.41 5.31 32.84
CA ILE A 117 -22.43 4.40 33.36
C ILE A 117 -23.78 5.13 33.25
N GLY A 118 -24.68 4.67 32.37
CA GLY A 118 -26.05 5.20 32.31
C GLY A 118 -26.82 4.92 31.01
N PRO A 119 -28.12 5.28 30.96
CA PRO A 119 -29.05 4.95 29.86
C PRO A 119 -28.81 5.74 28.56
N ARG A 120 -27.84 6.66 28.52
CA ARG A 120 -27.49 7.46 27.33
C ARG A 120 -26.29 6.86 26.56
N ARG A 121 -26.36 5.59 26.20
CA ARG A 121 -25.44 5.00 25.21
C ARG A 121 -25.96 5.32 23.82
N ASN A 122 -25.27 6.17 23.06
CA ASN A 122 -25.62 6.49 21.67
C ASN A 122 -24.80 5.66 20.68
N LYS A 123 -25.25 5.59 19.42
CA LYS A 123 -24.57 4.84 18.34
C LYS A 123 -23.09 5.22 18.19
N LEU A 124 -22.76 6.50 18.36
CA LEU A 124 -21.39 6.99 18.32
C LEU A 124 -20.51 6.35 19.40
N ALA A 125 -21.03 6.10 20.60
CA ALA A 125 -20.32 5.38 21.65
C ALA A 125 -20.07 3.90 21.26
N TYR A 126 -21.01 3.25 20.57
CA TYR A 126 -20.79 1.91 20.02
C TYR A 126 -19.77 1.89 18.90
N ASP A 127 -19.83 2.84 17.96
CA ASP A 127 -18.89 2.91 16.84
C ASP A 127 -17.46 3.19 17.36
N ILE A 128 -17.32 4.07 18.35
CA ILE A 128 -16.04 4.32 19.04
C ILE A 128 -15.59 3.05 19.79
N GLU A 129 -16.47 2.40 20.57
CA GLU A 129 -16.13 1.17 21.28
C GLU A 129 -15.73 0.04 20.33
N ASP A 130 -16.38 -0.12 19.18
CA ASP A 130 -16.09 -1.13 18.17
C ASP A 130 -14.72 -0.88 17.52
N ILE A 131 -14.41 0.39 17.21
CA ILE A 131 -13.11 0.83 16.71
C ILE A 131 -12.00 0.54 17.74
N PHE A 132 -12.27 0.69 19.04
CA PHE A 132 -11.30 0.42 20.12
C PHE A 132 -11.29 -1.04 20.62
N ARG A 133 -12.33 -1.85 20.36
CA ARG A 133 -12.46 -3.25 20.81
C ARG A 133 -12.14 -4.27 19.73
N ASN A 134 -12.40 -3.99 18.45
CA ASN A 134 -12.06 -4.90 17.34
C ASN A 134 -10.56 -4.86 16.98
N ASN A 135 -9.73 -4.71 18.02
CA ASN A 135 -8.27 -4.81 18.05
C ASN A 135 -7.78 -6.15 17.51
N MET A 136 -7.81 -6.32 16.19
CA MET A 136 -6.73 -7.03 15.54
C MET A 136 -5.46 -6.20 15.75
N GLU A 137 -4.34 -6.85 16.02
CA GLU A 137 -3.04 -6.17 16.09
C GLU A 137 -2.87 -5.40 14.78
N ASN A 138 -3.03 -4.08 14.82
CA ASN A 138 -3.17 -3.27 13.60
C ASN A 138 -1.84 -3.12 12.85
N GLU A 139 -0.75 -3.57 13.48
CA GLU A 139 0.61 -3.38 13.02
C GLU A 139 1.45 -4.62 13.30
N TYR A 140 2.39 -4.91 12.42
CA TYR A 140 3.44 -5.89 12.61
C TYR A 140 4.80 -5.22 12.46
N ARG A 141 5.80 -5.73 13.16
CA ARG A 141 7.20 -5.33 13.03
C ARG A 141 7.96 -6.39 12.26
N VAL A 142 8.72 -5.99 11.25
CA VAL A 142 9.75 -6.83 10.65
C VAL A 142 10.99 -6.77 11.56
N ILE A 143 11.23 -7.84 12.31
CA ILE A 143 12.34 -7.95 13.26
C ILE A 143 13.60 -8.57 12.64
N ASN A 144 13.46 -9.27 11.51
CA ASN A 144 14.56 -9.90 10.80
C ASN A 144 14.29 -9.82 9.29
N THR A 145 14.80 -8.75 8.66
CA THR A 145 14.63 -8.48 7.22
C THR A 145 15.16 -9.62 6.35
N PRO A 146 16.37 -10.19 6.58
CA PRO A 146 16.82 -11.35 5.80
C PRO A 146 15.86 -12.54 5.85
N ALA A 147 15.33 -12.88 7.03
CA ALA A 147 14.38 -13.98 7.17
C ALA A 147 13.02 -13.68 6.50
N PHE A 148 12.58 -12.42 6.55
CA PHE A 148 11.39 -11.94 5.86
C PHE A 148 11.53 -12.07 4.34
N ILE A 149 12.64 -11.58 3.79
CA ILE A 149 12.93 -11.65 2.35
C ILE A 149 13.09 -13.10 1.89
N LYS A 150 13.73 -13.96 2.69
CA LYS A 150 13.80 -15.39 2.37
C LYS A 150 12.41 -16.02 2.29
N ALA A 151 11.53 -15.73 3.24
CA ALA A 151 10.15 -16.21 3.17
C ALA A 151 9.37 -15.60 1.99
N LEU A 152 9.66 -14.37 1.59
CA LEU A 152 9.10 -13.76 0.39
C LEU A 152 9.54 -14.54 -0.86
N GLN A 153 10.83 -14.83 -1.00
CA GLN A 153 11.36 -15.67 -2.10
C GLN A 153 10.69 -17.05 -2.11
N ASP A 154 10.60 -17.71 -0.95
CA ASP A 154 9.94 -19.02 -0.81
C ASP A 154 8.45 -18.96 -1.23
N MET A 155 7.77 -17.82 -1.04
CA MET A 155 6.38 -17.62 -1.51
C MET A 155 6.31 -17.49 -3.04
N TYR A 156 7.20 -16.69 -3.65
CA TYR A 156 7.24 -16.54 -5.11
C TYR A 156 7.55 -17.89 -5.78
N GLU A 157 8.56 -18.60 -5.30
CA GLU A 157 9.00 -19.90 -5.84
C GLU A 157 7.88 -20.95 -5.78
N ARG A 158 7.19 -21.06 -4.64
CA ARG A 158 6.03 -21.97 -4.48
C ARG A 158 4.86 -21.65 -5.42
N ASN A 159 4.80 -20.42 -5.94
CA ASN A 159 3.80 -19.99 -6.91
C ASN A 159 4.35 -19.97 -8.35
N GLY A 160 5.51 -20.61 -8.60
CA GLY A 160 6.10 -20.72 -9.93
C GLY A 160 6.66 -19.41 -10.48
N GLN A 161 6.95 -18.44 -9.61
CA GLN A 161 7.52 -17.15 -9.97
C GLN A 161 8.88 -16.96 -9.31
N THR A 162 9.75 -16.18 -9.94
CA THR A 162 11.00 -15.73 -9.33
C THR A 162 10.79 -14.34 -8.73
N LEU A 163 11.25 -14.11 -7.50
CA LEU A 163 11.30 -12.76 -6.94
C LEU A 163 12.45 -12.00 -7.61
N HIS A 164 12.12 -10.97 -8.38
CA HIS A 164 13.09 -10.14 -9.06
C HIS A 164 13.89 -9.31 -8.03
N PRO A 165 15.23 -9.18 -8.14
CA PRO A 165 16.05 -8.49 -7.15
C PRO A 165 15.66 -7.02 -6.91
N MET A 166 15.16 -6.33 -7.93
CA MET A 166 14.64 -4.96 -7.77
C MET A 166 13.36 -4.91 -6.92
N ILE A 167 12.48 -5.92 -6.99
CA ILE A 167 11.31 -5.99 -6.09
C ILE A 167 11.76 -6.24 -4.66
N GLN A 168 12.72 -7.16 -4.47
CA GLN A 168 13.33 -7.38 -3.15
C GLN A 168 13.85 -6.06 -2.58
N ARG A 169 14.63 -5.30 -3.35
CA ARG A 169 15.16 -4.00 -2.92
C ARG A 169 14.05 -3.01 -2.56
N LEU A 170 13.01 -2.88 -3.38
CA LEU A 170 11.89 -1.98 -3.09
C LEU A 170 11.12 -2.38 -1.83
N VAL A 171 11.00 -3.67 -1.54
CA VAL A 171 10.40 -4.18 -0.30
C VAL A 171 11.28 -3.87 0.90
N GLU A 172 12.59 -4.12 0.81
CA GLU A 172 13.56 -3.78 1.86
C GLU A 172 13.55 -2.27 2.17
N ASP A 173 13.58 -1.44 1.12
CA ASP A 173 13.48 0.01 1.22
C ASP A 173 12.15 0.42 1.88
N HIS A 174 11.01 -0.13 1.45
CA HIS A 174 9.70 0.17 2.06
C HIS A 174 9.66 -0.19 3.56
N ILE A 175 10.21 -1.35 3.95
CA ILE A 175 10.31 -1.75 5.36
C ILE A 175 11.17 -0.74 6.13
N ALA A 176 12.34 -0.37 5.60
CA ALA A 176 13.25 0.58 6.22
C ALA A 176 12.63 1.98 6.39
N HIS A 177 11.96 2.49 5.34
CA HIS A 177 11.27 3.80 5.36
C HIS A 177 10.17 3.88 6.42
N ASN A 178 9.57 2.75 6.82
CA ASN A 178 8.55 2.69 7.87
C ASN A 178 9.11 2.27 9.24
N GLY A 179 10.44 2.30 9.43
CA GLY A 179 11.06 1.91 10.70
C GLY A 179 10.83 0.44 11.07
N GLY A 180 10.60 -0.41 10.08
CA GLY A 180 10.26 -1.81 10.24
C GLY A 180 8.82 -2.08 10.68
N ILE A 181 7.94 -1.08 10.76
CA ILE A 181 6.56 -1.24 11.25
C ILE A 181 5.58 -1.07 10.09
N LEU A 182 4.68 -2.04 9.88
CA LEU A 182 3.73 -2.03 8.77
C LEU A 182 2.32 -2.39 9.25
N PRO A 183 1.25 -1.90 8.60
CA PRO A 183 -0.11 -2.18 9.02
C PRO A 183 -0.56 -3.58 8.60
N THR A 184 -1.14 -4.36 9.51
CA THR A 184 -1.64 -5.72 9.23
C THR A 184 -2.80 -5.75 8.25
N MET A 185 -3.66 -4.70 8.27
CA MET A 185 -4.75 -4.54 7.31
C MET A 185 -4.27 -4.39 5.86
N ALA A 186 -3.03 -3.94 5.66
CA ALA A 186 -2.42 -3.87 4.34
C ALA A 186 -1.69 -5.15 3.96
N GLY A 187 -1.84 -6.24 4.72
CA GLY A 187 -1.23 -7.54 4.43
C GLY A 187 0.29 -7.55 4.55
N ILE A 188 0.88 -8.64 4.07
CA ILE A 188 2.35 -8.82 4.04
C ILE A 188 2.90 -8.09 2.83
N ALA A 189 3.84 -7.17 3.06
CA ALA A 189 4.52 -6.44 2.01
C ALA A 189 5.18 -7.39 1.00
N GLY A 190 4.98 -7.14 -0.29
CA GLY A 190 5.57 -7.93 -1.37
C GLY A 190 4.73 -9.10 -1.91
N LEU A 191 3.68 -9.54 -1.21
CA LEU A 191 2.84 -10.69 -1.64
C LEU A 191 1.62 -10.31 -2.48
N HIS A 192 1.41 -9.02 -2.70
CA HIS A 192 0.20 -8.49 -3.31
C HIS A 192 0.18 -8.64 -4.83
N ALA A 193 -1.01 -8.66 -5.41
CA ALA A 193 -1.21 -8.87 -6.84
C ALA A 193 -0.52 -7.76 -7.66
N GLU A 194 -0.56 -6.52 -7.19
CA GLU A 194 0.06 -5.37 -7.86
C GLU A 194 1.59 -5.47 -7.85
N VAL A 195 2.17 -5.96 -6.76
CA VAL A 195 3.63 -6.15 -6.64
C VAL A 195 4.10 -7.30 -7.52
N GLN A 196 3.30 -8.37 -7.65
CA GLN A 196 3.58 -9.45 -8.61
C GLN A 196 3.53 -8.96 -10.06
N ALA A 197 2.59 -8.07 -10.41
CA ALA A 197 2.54 -7.48 -11.74
C ALA A 197 3.81 -6.66 -12.02
N LEU A 198 4.27 -5.84 -11.08
CA LEU A 198 5.53 -5.11 -11.20
C LEU A 198 6.74 -6.05 -11.28
N ASN A 199 6.74 -7.13 -10.51
CA ASN A 199 7.77 -8.16 -10.55
C ASN A 199 7.92 -8.74 -11.96
N GLN A 200 6.79 -9.05 -12.61
CA GLN A 200 6.79 -9.57 -13.96
C GLN A 200 7.25 -8.54 -14.99
N ILE A 201 6.87 -7.27 -14.84
CA ILE A 201 7.39 -6.17 -15.68
C ILE A 201 8.92 -6.12 -15.61
N PHE A 202 9.51 -6.24 -14.42
CA PHE A 202 10.96 -6.21 -14.26
C PHE A 202 11.64 -7.43 -14.88
N ILE A 203 11.08 -8.64 -14.69
CA ILE A 203 11.59 -9.86 -15.35
C ILE A 203 11.55 -9.72 -16.87
N THR A 204 10.48 -9.15 -17.44
CA THR A 204 10.41 -8.92 -18.90
C THR A 204 11.37 -7.83 -19.36
N ALA A 205 11.70 -6.87 -18.50
CA ALA A 205 12.69 -5.85 -18.76
C ALA A 205 14.14 -6.35 -18.56
N ASP A 206 14.35 -7.54 -18.00
CA ASP A 206 15.68 -8.15 -17.90
C ASP A 206 16.14 -8.61 -19.28
N GLN A 207 16.98 -7.79 -19.90
CA GLN A 207 17.56 -8.07 -21.21
C GLN A 207 18.79 -8.99 -21.12
N ASN A 208 18.83 -9.91 -20.15
CA ASN A 208 20.02 -10.68 -19.75
C ASN A 208 21.23 -9.80 -19.37
N GLU A 209 20.96 -8.59 -18.89
CA GLU A 209 21.96 -7.60 -18.48
C GLU A 209 22.01 -7.46 -16.97
N PRO A 210 23.12 -6.93 -16.40
CA PRO A 210 23.19 -6.58 -14.99
C PRO A 210 22.02 -5.68 -14.53
N LEU A 211 21.71 -5.73 -13.24
CA LEU A 211 20.70 -4.88 -12.61
C LEU A 211 20.98 -3.40 -12.90
N ASN A 212 20.02 -2.72 -13.52
CA ASN A 212 20.11 -1.30 -13.83
C ASN A 212 18.83 -0.56 -13.40
N PRO A 213 18.85 0.23 -12.32
CA PRO A 213 17.69 0.99 -11.85
C PRO A 213 16.99 1.82 -12.93
N ALA A 214 17.75 2.51 -13.79
CA ALA A 214 17.18 3.35 -14.85
C ALA A 214 16.39 2.55 -15.89
N ARG A 215 16.76 1.28 -16.14
CA ARG A 215 16.01 0.37 -17.01
C ARG A 215 14.66 0.04 -16.41
N TYR A 216 14.61 -0.20 -15.11
CA TYR A 216 13.39 -0.52 -14.39
C TYR A 216 12.48 0.70 -14.23
N ASP A 217 13.03 1.89 -14.00
CA ASP A 217 12.28 3.15 -14.00
C ASP A 217 11.64 3.40 -15.37
N LYS A 218 12.38 3.17 -16.46
CA LYS A 218 11.85 3.23 -17.81
C LYS A 218 10.75 2.20 -18.03
N ALA A 219 10.94 0.96 -17.56
CA ALA A 219 9.92 -0.07 -17.67
C ALA A 219 8.63 0.32 -16.92
N MET A 220 8.75 0.93 -15.74
CA MET A 220 7.63 1.46 -14.96
C MET A 220 6.90 2.58 -15.70
N LEU A 221 7.62 3.55 -16.28
CA LEU A 221 7.05 4.63 -17.10
C LEU A 221 6.28 4.10 -18.33
N GLN A 222 6.74 3.00 -18.90
CA GLN A 222 6.13 2.35 -20.06
C GLN A 222 5.04 1.34 -19.68
N SER A 223 4.71 1.25 -18.39
CA SER A 223 3.75 0.28 -17.87
C SER A 223 2.54 0.94 -17.25
N SER A 224 1.47 0.17 -17.19
CA SER A 224 0.26 0.53 -16.47
C SER A 224 -0.27 -0.70 -15.75
N ILE A 225 -0.42 -0.59 -14.43
CA ILE A 225 -0.94 -1.65 -13.55
C ILE A 225 -2.37 -1.28 -13.17
N PHE A 226 -3.27 -2.26 -13.17
CA PHE A 226 -4.67 -2.09 -12.82
C PHE A 226 -5.13 -3.25 -11.93
N THR A 227 -6.04 -2.97 -11.01
CA THR A 227 -6.41 -3.95 -9.98
C THR A 227 -7.88 -3.86 -9.61
N LYS A 228 -8.55 -5.00 -9.50
CA LYS A 228 -9.97 -5.12 -9.13
C LYS A 228 -10.12 -5.95 -7.87
N ARG A 229 -11.12 -5.63 -7.07
CA ARG A 229 -11.48 -6.39 -5.86
C ARG A 229 -12.11 -7.72 -6.25
N LEU A 230 -11.60 -8.84 -5.72
CA LEU A 230 -12.21 -10.16 -5.95
C LEU A 230 -13.26 -10.51 -4.88
N THR A 231 -13.10 -9.98 -3.68
CA THR A 231 -13.98 -10.22 -2.53
C THR A 231 -14.57 -8.90 -2.01
N THR A 232 -15.52 -9.00 -1.06
CA THR A 232 -16.29 -7.90 -0.40
C THR A 232 -17.56 -7.42 -1.11
N ALA A 233 -18.31 -6.52 -0.46
CA ALA A 233 -19.49 -5.85 -1.02
C ALA A 233 -19.17 -5.06 -2.30
N ASN A 234 -17.90 -4.68 -2.49
CA ASN A 234 -17.42 -3.92 -3.64
C ASN A 234 -16.66 -4.81 -4.65
N ALA A 235 -16.95 -6.11 -4.71
CA ALA A 235 -16.29 -7.01 -5.65
C ALA A 235 -16.54 -6.61 -7.12
N GLY A 236 -15.50 -6.65 -7.95
CA GLY A 236 -15.50 -6.17 -9.34
C GLY A 236 -15.27 -4.66 -9.49
N GLN A 237 -15.17 -3.90 -8.39
CA GLN A 237 -14.80 -2.49 -8.43
C GLN A 237 -13.28 -2.31 -8.43
N ASP A 238 -12.83 -1.13 -8.84
CA ASP A 238 -11.41 -0.74 -8.77
C ASP A 238 -10.88 -0.90 -7.34
N PHE A 239 -9.67 -1.44 -7.25
CA PHE A 239 -8.96 -1.61 -6.00
C PHE A 239 -7.72 -0.70 -6.01
N PRO A 240 -7.77 0.45 -5.32
CA PRO A 240 -6.60 1.29 -5.17
C PRO A 240 -5.50 0.56 -4.40
N ALA A 241 -4.25 0.77 -4.80
CA ALA A 241 -3.08 0.18 -4.14
C ALA A 241 -3.08 0.52 -2.64
N CYS A 242 -2.87 -0.49 -1.79
CA CYS A 242 -2.82 -0.32 -0.34
C CYS A 242 -1.53 0.41 0.12
N HIS A 243 -1.35 0.61 1.43
CA HIS A 243 -0.12 1.21 2.00
C HIS A 243 1.16 0.52 1.50
N ASN A 244 1.18 -0.82 1.57
CA ASN A 244 2.35 -1.59 1.16
C ASN A 244 2.60 -1.49 -0.35
N CYS A 245 1.55 -1.66 -1.16
CA CYS A 245 1.68 -1.52 -2.62
C CYS A 245 2.12 -0.10 -3.01
N SER A 246 1.56 0.95 -2.40
CA SER A 246 1.90 2.34 -2.72
C SER A 246 3.33 2.72 -2.31
N GLY A 247 3.85 2.11 -1.25
CA GLY A 247 5.22 2.34 -0.80
C GLY A 247 6.28 1.54 -1.59
N ILE A 248 5.90 0.39 -2.15
CA ILE A 248 6.76 -0.46 -2.99
C ILE A 248 6.71 0.00 -4.46
N ILE A 249 5.50 0.22 -4.99
CA ILE A 249 5.23 0.66 -6.36
C ILE A 249 5.26 2.19 -6.35
N GLN A 250 6.46 2.74 -6.22
CA GLN A 250 6.67 4.18 -6.23
C GLN A 250 6.57 4.75 -7.66
N SER A 251 6.51 6.08 -7.75
CA SER A 251 6.73 6.78 -9.02
C SER A 251 8.04 6.26 -9.64
N PRO A 252 8.06 5.90 -10.93
CA PRO A 252 7.15 6.37 -11.96
C PRO A 252 6.06 5.39 -12.43
N ALA A 253 5.81 4.29 -11.71
CA ALA A 253 4.79 3.32 -12.14
C ALA A 253 3.38 3.89 -12.07
N ASN A 254 2.58 3.64 -13.11
CA ASN A 254 1.19 4.07 -13.17
C ASN A 254 0.25 2.96 -12.65
N VAL A 255 -0.25 3.10 -11.42
CA VAL A 255 -1.37 2.28 -10.92
C VAL A 255 -2.68 2.98 -11.26
N ILE A 256 -3.30 2.57 -12.37
CA ILE A 256 -4.48 3.24 -12.95
C ILE A 256 -5.66 3.23 -12.00
N THR A 257 -5.81 2.17 -11.19
CA THR A 257 -6.92 2.05 -10.22
C THR A 257 -6.70 2.89 -8.95
N GLY A 258 -5.65 3.71 -8.94
CA GLY A 258 -5.35 4.67 -7.90
C GLY A 258 -4.50 4.11 -6.76
N VAL A 259 -4.12 5.00 -5.86
CA VAL A 259 -3.39 4.71 -4.61
C VAL A 259 -4.25 5.21 -3.43
N VAL A 260 -4.28 4.47 -2.33
CA VAL A 260 -5.06 4.93 -1.16
C VAL A 260 -4.44 6.16 -0.52
N GLY A 261 -5.18 7.26 -0.45
CA GLY A 261 -4.72 8.50 0.18
C GLY A 261 -4.61 8.44 1.70
N SER A 262 -5.28 7.50 2.38
CA SER A 262 -5.52 7.56 3.84
C SER A 262 -5.17 6.32 4.66
N ALA A 263 -4.88 5.16 4.05
CA ALA A 263 -4.39 4.01 4.82
C ALA A 263 -2.89 4.10 5.15
N GLY A 264 -2.14 4.93 4.39
CA GLY A 264 -0.70 5.11 4.57
C GLY A 264 -0.25 6.48 5.06
N SER A 265 -0.89 7.57 4.62
CA SER A 265 -0.50 8.92 5.05
C SER A 265 -0.72 9.15 6.54
N ASN A 266 -1.84 8.65 7.09
CA ASN A 266 -2.08 8.68 8.54
C ASN A 266 -1.16 7.73 9.30
N PHE A 267 -0.81 6.58 8.72
CA PHE A 267 0.10 5.61 9.33
C PHE A 267 1.53 6.15 9.42
N SER A 268 2.11 6.64 8.32
CA SER A 268 3.44 7.26 8.30
C SER A 268 3.51 8.51 9.20
N ASN A 269 2.45 9.31 9.25
CA ASN A 269 2.34 10.44 10.19
C ASN A 269 2.27 9.98 11.66
N GLN A 270 1.63 8.85 11.96
CA GLN A 270 1.58 8.26 13.30
C GLN A 270 2.93 7.66 13.71
N VAL A 271 3.63 6.96 12.80
CA VAL A 271 4.98 6.43 13.03
C VAL A 271 5.97 7.58 13.32
N ALA A 272 5.93 8.65 12.52
CA ALA A 272 6.77 9.83 12.73
C ALA A 272 6.50 10.54 14.07
N LYS A 273 5.23 10.61 14.49
CA LYS A 273 4.86 11.15 15.82
C LYS A 273 5.39 10.27 16.96
N ARG A 274 5.32 8.93 16.84
CA ARG A 274 5.82 8.01 17.87
C ARG A 274 7.33 8.13 18.07
N HIS A 275 8.10 8.25 16.97
CA HIS A 275 9.55 8.50 17.05
C HIS A 275 9.86 9.81 17.81
N ARG A 276 9.14 10.90 17.56
CA ARG A 276 9.34 12.17 18.28
C ARG A 276 8.99 12.07 19.77
N SER A 277 7.92 11.35 20.12
CA SER A 277 7.55 11.18 21.53
C SER A 277 8.54 10.32 22.31
N GLN A 278 9.20 9.35 21.66
CA GLN A 278 10.24 8.52 22.30
C GLN A 278 11.58 9.25 22.41
N SER A 279 11.91 10.16 21.48
CA SER A 279 13.13 10.98 21.54
C SER A 279 13.07 12.13 22.54
N LEU A 280 11.86 12.53 22.99
CA LEU A 280 11.65 13.59 23.98
C LEU A 280 11.54 13.07 25.42
N SER A 281 11.62 11.76 25.61
CA SER A 281 11.56 11.08 26.90
C SER A 281 12.92 10.56 27.40
N ASN A 282 14.02 11.00 26.78
CA ASN A 282 15.40 10.74 27.22
C ASN A 282 16.07 12.05 27.67
#